data_AF-A0A975E8L0-F1
#
_entry.id   AF-A0A975E8L0-F1
#
_cell.length_a   1.000
_cell.length_b   1.000
_cell.length_c   1.000
_cell.angle_alpha   90.00
_cell.angle_beta   90.00
_cell.angle_gamma   90.00
#
_symmetry.space_group_name_H-M   'P 1'
#
loop_
_entity.id
_entity.type
_entity.pdbx_description
1 polymer ?
#
loop_
_entity_poly.entity_id
_entity_poly.type
_entity_poly.pdbx_seq_one_letter_code
_entity_poly.pdbx_strand_id
1 'polypeptide(L)'
;MAHNAQADLYPTPYEQGNQNQTTQWSACIAFYERLAADFPGILHFFQIGTADNGLPLHAGVVSSDGVRDRAQIKATGRPIFFNNNGIHPGEPEGIDACMALVRDFCTQPERLAALGKTVFLFIPVYNVDGCLNRQSTSRVNQLGPEEFGFRANGRNLDLNRDFIKCDSLAAQAFNQFFTAWDPDVMVDTHTSNGADYQYTMTLINTQTDKLGGGLGDFLRDTMLPDIYTAMAERGWPTCPYVNPIRATPDDGIEDFLEVPRFSTGYAALHHCIGFMPETHMLKPFADRYASMRTLVEVVLAFTLSHATQIQALRQTARQAASAQRRWPVLWAPDTSRPSAFTFKGYAAVYRPSLLGNYSRLAYDRDQPWERDIPWFNRCTVALEVATPKQYLIPQAWREVIERLQWNGVVLRRLEAGQSLQAQVYRIGTVQSRANPYEGHMFHDNMELTVHTETIQAQAGDVLVDLAQPNARYAVETLEPQAHDSFFRWGFFNSVLEKKEAYSDYVFEDTALEMLQEEPELRTRFEAWKQAHPEQLASQTAVLDFIFAHGKRFHEPEWRRYPVVGLL
;
A
#
# COMPACT_ATOMS: atom_id res chain seq x y z
N MET A 1 -34.91 17.09 15.87
CA MET A 1 -33.80 17.64 15.10
C MET A 1 -34.30 18.92 14.45
N ALA A 2 -33.67 20.06 14.72
CA ALA A 2 -34.02 21.29 14.03
C ALA A 2 -33.55 21.17 12.56
N HIS A 3 -34.44 21.42 11.61
CA HIS A 3 -34.12 21.44 10.19
C HIS A 3 -33.13 22.59 9.95
N ASN A 4 -31.88 22.27 9.60
CA ASN A 4 -30.86 23.29 9.37
C ASN A 4 -30.99 23.82 7.94
N ALA A 5 -31.66 24.96 7.79
CA ALA A 5 -31.89 25.62 6.50
C ALA A 5 -30.60 25.98 5.73
N GLN A 6 -29.43 25.96 6.37
CA GLN A 6 -28.14 26.25 5.75
C GLN A 6 -27.51 25.02 5.08
N ALA A 7 -27.82 23.81 5.55
CA ALA A 7 -27.41 22.57 4.87
C ALA A 7 -28.12 22.40 3.52
N ASP A 8 -29.38 22.86 3.43
CA ASP A 8 -30.20 22.85 2.21
C ASP A 8 -29.62 23.74 1.08
N LEU A 9 -28.63 24.62 1.39
CA LEU A 9 -27.96 25.48 0.39
C LEU A 9 -26.83 24.77 -0.38
N TYR A 10 -26.32 23.64 0.12
CA TYR A 10 -25.20 22.90 -0.48
C TYR A 10 -25.54 21.41 -0.65
N PRO A 11 -26.64 21.03 -1.31
CA PRO A 11 -26.93 19.62 -1.53
C PRO A 11 -25.85 19.00 -2.42
N THR A 12 -25.36 17.82 -2.05
CA THR A 12 -24.40 17.08 -2.90
C THR A 12 -25.09 16.60 -4.17
N PRO A 13 -24.36 16.30 -5.25
CA PRO A 13 -24.97 15.72 -6.45
C PRO A 13 -25.79 14.45 -6.18
N TYR A 14 -25.33 13.61 -5.25
CA TYR A 14 -26.08 12.46 -4.75
C TYR A 14 -27.44 12.84 -4.14
N GLU A 15 -27.49 13.88 -3.29
CA GLU A 15 -28.73 14.35 -2.62
C GLU A 15 -29.66 15.12 -3.56
N GLN A 16 -29.12 15.81 -4.58
CA GLN A 16 -29.90 16.47 -5.63
C GLN A 16 -30.54 15.47 -6.60
N GLY A 17 -29.90 14.32 -6.80
CA GLY A 17 -30.31 13.28 -7.72
C GLY A 17 -31.34 12.30 -7.14
N ASN A 18 -31.37 11.11 -7.71
CA ASN A 18 -32.27 10.01 -7.30
C ASN A 18 -31.63 9.03 -6.30
N GLN A 19 -30.55 9.44 -5.61
CA GLN A 19 -29.77 8.58 -4.71
C GLN A 19 -29.15 7.34 -5.38
N ASN A 20 -29.08 7.33 -6.71
CA ASN A 20 -28.39 6.33 -7.53
C ASN A 20 -27.44 6.99 -8.55
N GLN A 21 -27.03 8.23 -8.27
CA GLN A 21 -26.12 9.04 -9.06
C GLN A 21 -24.99 9.53 -8.18
N THR A 22 -23.79 9.63 -8.75
CA THR A 22 -22.59 10.10 -8.05
C THR A 22 -22.00 11.31 -8.75
N THR A 23 -21.28 12.14 -8.00
CA THR A 23 -20.63 13.33 -8.53
C THR A 23 -19.66 13.05 -9.69
N GLN A 24 -19.56 14.02 -10.60
CA GLN A 24 -18.44 14.11 -11.55
C GLN A 24 -17.28 14.86 -10.92
N TRP A 25 -16.07 14.68 -11.43
CA TRP A 25 -14.87 15.36 -10.91
C TRP A 25 -15.02 16.88 -10.91
N SER A 26 -15.43 17.49 -12.02
CA SER A 26 -15.58 18.95 -12.12
C SER A 26 -16.61 19.52 -11.14
N ALA A 27 -17.74 18.83 -10.98
CA ALA A 27 -18.78 19.20 -10.01
C ALA A 27 -18.28 19.05 -8.56
N CYS A 28 -17.50 18.00 -8.28
CA CYS A 28 -16.89 17.76 -6.98
C CYS A 28 -15.92 18.90 -6.62
N ILE A 29 -15.01 19.27 -7.52
CA ILE A 29 -14.06 20.37 -7.31
C ILE A 29 -14.79 21.70 -7.13
N ALA A 30 -15.73 22.04 -8.02
CA ALA A 30 -16.50 23.28 -7.92
C ALA A 30 -17.32 23.38 -6.62
N PHE A 31 -17.83 22.26 -6.11
CA PHE A 31 -18.51 22.20 -4.82
C PHE A 31 -17.59 22.60 -3.67
N TYR A 32 -16.38 22.03 -3.60
CA TYR A 32 -15.42 22.35 -2.54
C TYR A 32 -14.86 23.76 -2.67
N GLU A 33 -14.61 24.27 -3.89
CA GLU A 33 -14.19 25.65 -4.12
C GLU A 33 -15.24 26.64 -3.61
N ARG A 34 -16.53 26.41 -3.94
CA ARG A 34 -17.63 27.24 -3.43
C ARG A 34 -17.71 27.19 -1.91
N LEU A 35 -17.65 25.99 -1.33
CA LEU A 35 -17.74 25.81 0.11
C LEU A 35 -16.55 26.46 0.85
N ALA A 36 -15.33 26.36 0.31
CA ALA A 36 -14.16 27.01 0.89
C ALA A 36 -14.21 28.54 0.78
N ALA A 37 -14.83 29.09 -0.27
CA ALA A 37 -15.04 30.52 -0.43
C ALA A 37 -16.07 31.07 0.58
N ASP A 38 -17.14 30.30 0.86
CA ASP A 38 -18.20 30.70 1.79
C ASP A 38 -17.81 30.47 3.27
N PHE A 39 -16.95 29.47 3.53
CA PHE A 39 -16.49 29.09 4.88
C PHE A 39 -14.95 29.07 5.02
N PRO A 40 -14.24 30.18 4.72
CA PRO A 40 -12.78 30.21 4.66
C PRO A 40 -12.10 30.06 6.03
N GLY A 41 -12.86 30.25 7.13
CA GLY A 41 -12.41 30.01 8.50
C GLY A 41 -12.57 28.56 8.97
N ILE A 42 -13.21 27.70 8.17
CA ILE A 42 -13.46 26.28 8.51
C ILE A 42 -12.73 25.37 7.53
N LEU A 43 -12.90 25.61 6.22
CA LEU A 43 -12.38 24.78 5.14
C LEU A 43 -11.29 25.51 4.36
N HIS A 44 -10.13 24.88 4.24
CA HIS A 44 -9.12 25.24 3.26
C HIS A 44 -8.98 24.13 2.22
N PHE A 45 -9.28 24.44 0.95
CA PHE A 45 -9.20 23.52 -0.17
C PHE A 45 -8.14 24.00 -1.16
N PHE A 46 -7.23 23.12 -1.58
CA PHE A 46 -6.06 23.49 -2.37
C PHE A 46 -5.53 22.33 -3.22
N GLN A 47 -4.80 22.66 -4.28
CA GLN A 47 -4.10 21.70 -5.12
C GLN A 47 -2.86 21.15 -4.40
N ILE A 48 -2.68 19.83 -4.42
CA ILE A 48 -1.53 19.12 -3.84
C ILE A 48 -0.59 18.52 -4.89
N GLY A 49 -1.02 18.48 -6.15
CA GLY A 49 -0.24 17.96 -7.25
C GLY A 49 -1.03 17.97 -8.56
N THR A 50 -0.57 17.17 -9.50
CA THR A 50 -1.21 17.01 -10.82
C THR A 50 -1.33 15.51 -11.09
N ALA A 51 -2.45 15.09 -11.66
CA ALA A 51 -2.68 13.71 -12.08
C ALA A 51 -2.00 13.42 -13.43
N ASP A 52 -1.92 12.15 -13.84
CA ASP A 52 -1.17 11.77 -15.06
C ASP A 52 -1.77 12.37 -16.35
N ASN A 53 -3.08 12.68 -16.36
CA ASN A 53 -3.76 13.39 -17.44
C ASN A 53 -3.54 14.92 -17.44
N GLY A 54 -2.75 15.46 -16.52
CA GLY A 54 -2.45 16.89 -16.43
C GLY A 54 -3.46 17.73 -15.63
N LEU A 55 -4.51 17.13 -15.06
CA LEU A 55 -5.47 17.85 -14.22
C LEU A 55 -5.02 17.98 -12.75
N PRO A 56 -5.46 19.01 -12.04
CA PRO A 56 -5.07 19.23 -10.65
C PRO A 56 -5.64 18.16 -9.71
N LEU A 57 -4.77 17.61 -8.86
CA LEU A 57 -5.14 16.79 -7.72
C LEU A 57 -5.28 17.69 -6.49
N HIS A 58 -6.39 17.57 -5.77
CA HIS A 58 -6.74 18.47 -4.66
C HIS A 58 -6.82 17.75 -3.32
N ALA A 59 -6.69 18.52 -2.25
CA ALA A 59 -6.99 18.11 -0.89
C ALA A 59 -7.64 19.25 -0.11
N GLY A 60 -8.25 18.92 1.04
CA GLY A 60 -8.79 19.90 1.95
C GLY A 60 -8.45 19.64 3.41
N VAL A 61 -8.47 20.72 4.18
CA VAL A 61 -8.22 20.76 5.62
C VAL A 61 -9.40 21.43 6.29
N VAL A 62 -10.02 20.73 7.23
CA VAL A 62 -11.09 21.27 8.09
C VAL A 62 -10.59 21.38 9.53
N SER A 63 -10.80 22.54 10.13
CA SER A 63 -10.47 22.82 11.53
C SER A 63 -11.56 23.67 12.16
N SER A 64 -11.86 23.42 13.44
CA SER A 64 -12.92 24.13 14.18
C SER A 64 -12.58 25.57 14.55
N ASP A 65 -11.29 25.91 14.54
CA ASP A 65 -10.70 27.17 15.01
C ASP A 65 -9.95 27.93 13.92
N GLY A 66 -10.04 27.49 12.66
CA GLY A 66 -9.42 28.11 11.50
C GLY A 66 -7.89 27.97 11.39
N VAL A 67 -7.26 27.24 12.30
CA VAL A 67 -5.82 26.96 12.21
C VAL A 67 -5.58 25.92 11.11
N ARG A 68 -5.04 26.39 9.99
CA ARG A 68 -4.76 25.61 8.77
C ARG A 68 -3.27 25.42 8.47
N ASP A 69 -2.39 26.16 9.15
CA ASP A 69 -0.95 26.03 8.94
C ASP A 69 -0.44 24.70 9.51
N ARG A 70 0.15 23.89 8.64
CA ARG A 70 0.63 22.55 8.97
C ARG A 70 1.71 22.55 10.05
N ALA A 71 2.61 23.54 10.05
CA ALA A 71 3.68 23.62 11.06
C ALA A 71 3.09 23.93 12.44
N GLN A 72 2.11 24.84 12.53
CA GLN A 72 1.38 25.14 13.75
C GLN A 72 0.57 23.93 14.25
N ILE A 73 -0.14 23.23 13.36
CA ILE A 73 -0.91 22.01 13.68
C ILE A 73 0.00 20.96 14.32
N LYS A 74 1.18 20.72 13.74
CA LYS A 74 2.17 19.79 14.29
C LYS A 74 2.79 20.28 15.60
N ALA A 75 3.19 21.54 15.67
CA ALA A 75 3.81 22.11 16.87
C ALA A 75 2.88 22.08 18.09
N THR A 76 1.57 22.16 17.87
CA THR A 76 0.54 22.09 18.92
C THR A 76 0.01 20.68 19.15
N GLY A 77 0.56 19.66 18.48
CA GLY A 77 0.21 18.25 18.67
C GLY A 77 -1.24 17.93 18.32
N ARG A 78 -1.84 18.64 17.36
CA ARG A 78 -3.25 18.41 17.00
C ARG A 78 -3.41 17.03 16.36
N PRO A 79 -4.46 16.27 16.73
CA PRO A 79 -4.75 15.00 16.08
C PRO A 79 -5.17 15.21 14.64
N ILE A 80 -4.77 14.32 13.74
CA ILE A 80 -5.09 14.40 12.31
C ILE A 80 -5.79 13.12 11.87
N PHE A 81 -7.04 13.26 11.47
CA PHE A 81 -7.83 12.21 10.82
C PHE A 81 -7.81 12.45 9.31
N PHE A 82 -7.43 11.45 8.52
CA PHE A 82 -7.32 11.59 7.07
C PHE A 82 -8.30 10.67 6.33
N ASN A 83 -9.17 11.25 5.50
CA ASN A 83 -10.08 10.51 4.64
C ASN A 83 -9.66 10.61 3.15
N ASN A 84 -9.16 9.50 2.61
CA ASN A 84 -8.82 9.38 1.20
C ASN A 84 -10.00 8.77 0.43
N ASN A 85 -10.37 9.36 -0.70
CA ASN A 85 -11.53 8.94 -1.47
C ASN A 85 -11.21 8.82 -2.96
N GLY A 86 -11.94 7.95 -3.64
CA GLY A 86 -11.85 7.82 -5.10
C GLY A 86 -10.49 7.31 -5.58
N ILE A 87 -9.84 6.41 -4.84
CA ILE A 87 -8.69 5.65 -5.35
C ILE A 87 -9.12 4.71 -6.48
N HIS A 88 -10.31 4.12 -6.36
CA HIS A 88 -11.08 3.50 -7.44
C HIS A 88 -12.39 4.28 -7.61
N PRO A 89 -12.47 5.25 -8.53
CA PRO A 89 -13.67 6.06 -8.75
C PRO A 89 -14.91 5.29 -9.25
N GLY A 90 -14.76 4.00 -9.55
CA GLY A 90 -15.87 3.07 -9.74
C GLY A 90 -16.58 2.65 -8.45
N GLU A 91 -16.05 3.07 -7.30
CA GLU A 91 -16.47 2.78 -5.93
C GLU A 91 -16.80 4.11 -5.23
N PRO A 92 -17.81 4.85 -5.72
CA PRO A 92 -17.83 6.29 -5.55
C PRO A 92 -18.44 6.78 -4.24
N GLU A 93 -19.07 5.91 -3.44
CA GLU A 93 -19.82 6.31 -2.25
C GLU A 93 -18.99 7.11 -1.24
N GLY A 94 -17.67 6.85 -1.16
CA GLY A 94 -16.76 7.62 -0.31
C GLY A 94 -16.58 9.07 -0.79
N ILE A 95 -16.57 9.29 -2.12
CA ILE A 95 -16.48 10.63 -2.72
C ILE A 95 -17.69 11.46 -2.28
N ASP A 96 -18.91 10.93 -2.50
CA ASP A 96 -20.14 11.63 -2.15
C ASP A 96 -20.32 11.77 -0.62
N ALA A 97 -19.94 10.75 0.16
CA ALA A 97 -20.00 10.80 1.62
C ALA A 97 -19.07 11.88 2.19
N CYS A 98 -17.85 11.99 1.67
CA CYS A 98 -16.89 13.02 2.06
C CYS A 98 -17.42 14.43 1.77
N MET A 99 -18.06 14.65 0.60
CA MET A 99 -18.69 15.94 0.28
C MET A 99 -19.73 16.34 1.31
N ALA A 100 -20.59 15.41 1.70
CA ALA A 100 -21.62 15.66 2.70
C ALA A 100 -21.03 15.92 4.10
N LEU A 101 -20.01 15.17 4.50
CA LEU A 101 -19.34 15.36 5.79
C LEU A 101 -18.67 16.74 5.90
N VAL A 102 -17.94 17.15 4.86
CA VAL A 102 -17.24 18.45 4.86
C VAL A 102 -18.22 19.62 4.85
N ARG A 103 -19.30 19.53 4.05
CA ARG A 103 -20.40 20.51 4.14
C ARG A 103 -20.97 20.58 5.54
N ASP A 104 -21.21 19.43 6.16
CA ASP A 104 -21.83 19.38 7.47
C ASP A 104 -20.91 20.01 8.53
N PHE A 105 -19.59 19.87 8.45
CA PHE A 105 -18.67 20.67 9.29
C PHE A 105 -18.79 22.18 9.03
N CYS A 106 -19.03 22.59 7.79
CA CYS A 106 -19.15 24.02 7.45
C CYS A 106 -20.49 24.62 7.88
N THR A 107 -21.57 23.85 7.84
CA THR A 107 -22.95 24.34 7.97
C THR A 107 -23.62 23.98 9.31
N GLN A 108 -23.08 23.01 10.07
CA GLN A 108 -23.62 22.56 11.34
C GLN A 108 -22.64 22.87 12.48
N PRO A 109 -22.83 23.98 13.23
CA PRO A 109 -21.92 24.40 14.29
C PRO A 109 -21.64 23.33 15.35
N GLU A 110 -22.62 22.46 15.64
CA GLU A 110 -22.48 21.35 16.57
C GLU A 110 -21.50 20.27 16.07
N ARG A 111 -21.51 19.96 14.77
CA ARG A 111 -20.56 19.01 14.17
C ARG A 111 -19.15 19.59 14.11
N LEU A 112 -19.04 20.88 13.79
CA LEU A 112 -17.76 21.59 13.83
C LEU A 112 -17.17 21.61 15.25
N ALA A 113 -18.00 21.92 16.24
CA ALA A 113 -17.58 21.94 17.64
C ALA A 113 -17.14 20.56 18.13
N ALA A 114 -17.83 19.49 17.70
CA ALA A 114 -17.48 18.11 18.04
C ALA A 114 -16.09 17.71 17.53
N LEU A 115 -15.60 18.29 16.41
CA LEU A 115 -14.25 18.04 15.90
C LEU A 115 -13.15 18.47 16.91
N GLY A 116 -13.46 19.44 17.80
CA GLY A 116 -12.54 19.89 18.83
C GLY A 116 -11.19 20.33 18.23
N LYS A 117 -10.08 19.84 18.78
CA LYS A 117 -8.73 20.12 18.26
C LYS A 117 -8.32 19.23 17.10
N THR A 118 -9.10 18.23 16.72
CA THR A 118 -8.75 17.36 15.61
C THR A 118 -8.84 18.12 14.29
N VAL A 119 -7.96 17.78 13.37
CA VAL A 119 -7.98 18.27 11.99
C VAL A 119 -8.52 17.15 11.11
N PHE A 120 -9.54 17.46 10.32
CA PHE A 120 -10.06 16.54 9.32
C PHE A 120 -9.43 16.87 7.96
N LEU A 121 -8.55 15.99 7.51
CA LEU A 121 -7.84 16.06 6.24
C LEU A 121 -8.57 15.18 5.24
N PHE A 122 -8.67 15.60 3.97
CA PHE A 122 -9.26 14.74 2.95
C PHE A 122 -8.65 14.96 1.57
N ILE A 123 -8.62 13.88 0.78
CA ILE A 123 -8.50 13.93 -0.68
C ILE A 123 -9.87 13.50 -1.22
N PRO A 124 -10.59 14.36 -1.96
CA PRO A 124 -11.94 14.04 -2.41
C PRO A 124 -11.96 13.05 -3.58
N VAL A 125 -10.96 13.11 -4.46
CA VAL A 125 -10.78 12.20 -5.60
C VAL A 125 -9.29 11.99 -5.82
N TYR A 126 -8.79 10.82 -5.44
CA TYR A 126 -7.37 10.49 -5.57
C TYR A 126 -6.99 10.10 -7.00
N ASN A 127 -7.77 9.23 -7.64
CA ASN A 127 -7.60 8.85 -9.04
C ASN A 127 -8.45 9.78 -9.95
N VAL A 128 -7.93 10.97 -10.23
CA VAL A 128 -8.60 11.96 -11.09
C VAL A 128 -8.85 11.40 -12.49
N ASP A 129 -7.86 10.73 -13.08
CA ASP A 129 -7.95 10.10 -14.40
C ASP A 129 -9.10 9.08 -14.48
N GLY A 130 -9.15 8.16 -13.52
CA GLY A 130 -10.21 7.15 -13.43
C GLY A 130 -11.59 7.79 -13.23
N CYS A 131 -11.67 8.90 -12.49
CA CYS A 131 -12.93 9.59 -12.23
C CYS A 131 -13.54 10.19 -13.51
N LEU A 132 -12.69 10.60 -14.46
CA LEU A 132 -13.14 11.10 -15.77
C LEU A 132 -13.53 10.00 -16.74
N ASN A 133 -12.97 8.80 -16.59
CA ASN A 133 -13.35 7.65 -17.41
C ASN A 133 -14.67 7.05 -16.90
N ARG A 134 -15.78 7.73 -17.21
CA ARG A 134 -17.11 7.39 -16.73
C ARG A 134 -17.84 6.39 -17.63
N GLN A 135 -18.53 5.45 -17.00
CA GLN A 135 -19.39 4.46 -17.66
C GLN A 135 -20.33 3.81 -16.65
N SER A 136 -21.26 2.98 -17.15
CA SER A 136 -22.22 2.24 -16.34
C SER A 136 -21.93 0.73 -16.25
N THR A 137 -20.90 0.23 -16.94
CA THR A 137 -20.74 -1.21 -17.21
C THR A 137 -19.39 -1.82 -16.88
N SER A 138 -18.35 -1.07 -16.47
CA SER A 138 -17.03 -1.65 -16.20
C SER A 138 -16.95 -2.51 -14.94
N ARG A 139 -17.89 -2.34 -14.00
CA ARG A 139 -17.99 -3.15 -12.79
C ARG A 139 -19.16 -4.12 -12.93
N VAL A 140 -18.88 -5.29 -13.51
CA VAL A 140 -19.88 -6.33 -13.85
C VAL A 140 -20.66 -6.88 -12.65
N ASN A 141 -20.11 -6.70 -11.45
CA ASN A 141 -20.57 -7.26 -10.19
C ASN A 141 -21.13 -6.19 -9.24
N GLN A 142 -21.47 -5.00 -9.73
CA GLN A 142 -21.91 -3.88 -8.88
C GLN A 142 -23.31 -3.38 -9.21
N LEU A 143 -24.11 -3.15 -8.16
CA LEU A 143 -25.42 -2.53 -8.26
C LEU A 143 -25.30 -1.00 -8.11
N GLY A 144 -25.34 -0.33 -9.26
CA GLY A 144 -25.26 1.13 -9.35
C GLY A 144 -23.88 1.70 -8.95
N PRO A 145 -23.76 3.04 -8.86
CA PRO A 145 -24.72 4.02 -9.37
C PRO A 145 -24.87 3.94 -10.91
N GLU A 146 -25.78 4.74 -11.47
CA GLU A 146 -26.09 4.76 -12.92
C GLU A 146 -24.86 4.94 -13.79
N GLU A 147 -23.90 5.76 -13.35
CA GLU A 147 -22.58 5.91 -13.95
C GLU A 147 -21.54 6.15 -12.86
N PHE A 148 -20.33 5.66 -13.05
CA PHE A 148 -19.21 5.78 -12.12
C PHE A 148 -17.88 5.81 -12.88
N GLY A 149 -16.77 6.11 -12.20
CA GLY A 149 -15.45 6.16 -12.83
C GLY A 149 -14.78 4.79 -13.02
N PHE A 150 -13.59 4.77 -13.60
CA PHE A 150 -12.84 3.55 -13.87
C PHE A 150 -11.78 3.25 -12.80
N ARG A 151 -11.45 1.96 -12.62
CA ARG A 151 -10.52 1.48 -11.60
C ARG A 151 -9.11 2.04 -11.78
N ALA A 152 -8.58 1.97 -12.99
CA ALA A 152 -7.20 2.35 -13.28
C ALA A 152 -7.07 3.85 -13.61
N ASN A 153 -5.87 4.41 -13.42
CA ASN A 153 -5.56 5.78 -13.85
C ASN A 153 -5.29 5.86 -15.38
N GLY A 154 -4.87 7.03 -15.87
CA GLY A 154 -4.56 7.26 -17.30
C GLY A 154 -3.40 6.43 -17.84
N ARG A 155 -2.55 5.89 -16.96
CA ARG A 155 -1.47 4.95 -17.29
C ARG A 155 -1.89 3.48 -17.15
N ASN A 156 -3.18 3.24 -16.90
CA ASN A 156 -3.75 1.93 -16.63
C ASN A 156 -3.13 1.22 -15.40
N LEU A 157 -2.68 2.00 -14.41
CA LEU A 157 -2.21 1.50 -13.11
C LEU A 157 -3.36 1.45 -12.10
N ASP A 158 -3.40 0.42 -11.28
CA ASP A 158 -4.21 0.37 -10.07
C ASP A 158 -3.48 1.17 -8.97
N LEU A 159 -4.02 2.33 -8.60
CA LEU A 159 -3.40 3.19 -7.59
C LEU A 159 -3.35 2.54 -6.19
N ASN A 160 -4.20 1.55 -5.91
CA ASN A 160 -4.14 0.74 -4.69
C ASN A 160 -3.07 -0.37 -4.78
N ARG A 161 -2.10 -0.22 -5.68
CA ARG A 161 -0.84 -0.97 -5.77
C ARG A 161 0.39 -0.05 -5.90
N ASP A 162 0.19 1.26 -5.83
CA ASP A 162 1.19 2.25 -6.26
C ASP A 162 1.85 3.00 -5.11
N PHE A 163 1.49 2.73 -3.85
CA PHE A 163 2.04 3.49 -2.70
C PHE A 163 3.56 3.32 -2.52
N ILE A 164 4.13 2.16 -2.86
CA ILE A 164 5.57 1.89 -2.73
C ILE A 164 6.32 2.19 -4.02
N LYS A 165 5.92 1.58 -5.14
CA LYS A 165 6.55 1.81 -6.44
C LYS A 165 6.35 3.24 -6.94
N CYS A 166 5.29 3.92 -6.51
CA CYS A 166 5.07 5.35 -6.64
C CYS A 166 5.30 5.85 -8.07
N ASP A 167 4.74 5.15 -9.05
CA ASP A 167 4.99 5.44 -10.47
C ASP A 167 4.09 6.54 -10.99
N SER A 168 2.85 6.65 -10.51
CA SER A 168 1.90 7.69 -10.90
C SER A 168 2.22 9.03 -10.22
N LEU A 169 1.88 10.13 -10.89
CA LEU A 169 1.97 11.46 -10.26
C LEU A 169 1.03 11.59 -9.06
N ALA A 170 -0.10 10.87 -9.08
CA ALA A 170 -1.01 10.78 -7.96
C ALA A 170 -0.31 10.18 -6.72
N ALA A 171 0.37 9.04 -6.86
CA ALA A 171 1.10 8.41 -5.75
C ALA A 171 2.24 9.30 -5.21
N GLN A 172 2.92 10.05 -6.08
CA GLN A 172 3.95 11.00 -5.65
C GLN A 172 3.34 12.11 -4.78
N ALA A 173 2.26 12.72 -5.24
CA ALA A 173 1.55 13.75 -4.49
C ALA A 173 0.96 13.20 -3.18
N PHE A 174 0.40 11.98 -3.19
CA PHE A 174 -0.11 11.32 -2.00
C PHE A 174 1.00 11.08 -0.97
N ASN A 175 2.12 10.46 -1.36
CA ASN A 175 3.20 10.13 -0.42
C ASN A 175 3.77 11.40 0.22
N GLN A 176 3.98 12.46 -0.57
CA GLN A 176 4.43 13.76 -0.08
C GLN A 176 3.39 14.39 0.86
N PHE A 177 2.12 14.35 0.51
CA PHE A 177 1.03 14.89 1.33
C PHE A 177 0.86 14.12 2.64
N PHE A 178 0.78 12.80 2.58
CA PHE A 178 0.66 11.90 3.72
C PHE A 178 1.84 12.08 4.68
N THR A 179 3.07 12.09 4.16
CA THR A 179 4.29 12.35 4.96
C THR A 179 4.28 13.74 5.57
N ALA A 180 3.91 14.76 4.78
CA ALA A 180 3.92 16.14 5.23
C ALA A 180 2.91 16.37 6.35
N TRP A 181 1.72 15.76 6.29
CA TRP A 181 0.66 15.93 7.29
C TRP A 181 0.79 14.96 8.47
N ASP A 182 1.31 13.75 8.26
CA ASP A 182 1.57 12.75 9.29
C ASP A 182 0.30 12.32 10.09
N PRO A 183 -0.72 11.75 9.41
CA PRO A 183 -2.01 11.46 10.03
C PRO A 183 -1.92 10.39 11.13
N ASP A 184 -2.78 10.50 12.14
CA ASP A 184 -2.91 9.54 13.23
C ASP A 184 -3.75 8.33 12.83
N VAL A 185 -4.85 8.60 12.13
CA VAL A 185 -5.80 7.61 11.59
C VAL A 185 -6.12 7.98 10.15
N MET A 186 -6.14 6.97 9.27
CA MET A 186 -6.54 7.11 7.87
C MET A 186 -7.72 6.18 7.54
N VAL A 187 -8.68 6.69 6.77
CA VAL A 187 -9.76 5.91 6.16
C VAL A 187 -9.72 6.11 4.65
N ASP A 188 -9.42 5.06 3.91
CA ASP A 188 -9.41 5.00 2.45
C ASP A 188 -10.66 4.25 1.96
N THR A 189 -11.56 4.90 1.23
CA THR A 189 -12.92 4.35 0.97
C THR A 189 -13.01 3.50 -0.29
N HIS A 190 -13.57 2.28 -0.19
CA HIS A 190 -13.70 1.30 -1.28
C HIS A 190 -15.08 0.59 -1.29
N THR A 191 -15.32 -0.17 -2.36
CA THR A 191 -16.44 -1.11 -2.53
C THR A 191 -15.88 -2.52 -2.77
N SER A 192 -16.40 -3.49 -2.01
CA SER A 192 -15.92 -4.87 -1.99
C SER A 192 -16.11 -5.59 -3.32
N ASN A 193 -15.34 -6.66 -3.50
CA ASN A 193 -15.60 -7.68 -4.51
C ASN A 193 -15.73 -9.04 -3.80
N GLY A 194 -16.64 -9.93 -4.25
CA GLY A 194 -16.67 -11.31 -3.74
C GLY A 194 -18.05 -11.92 -3.54
N ALA A 195 -18.23 -12.64 -2.42
CA ALA A 195 -19.43 -13.38 -2.06
C ALA A 195 -20.65 -12.47 -1.79
N ASP A 196 -21.86 -13.04 -1.80
CA ASP A 196 -23.09 -12.34 -1.41
C ASP A 196 -23.46 -12.70 0.04
N TYR A 197 -23.60 -11.67 0.88
CA TYR A 197 -23.89 -11.80 2.31
C TYR A 197 -24.80 -10.68 2.81
N GLN A 198 -25.22 -10.76 4.07
CA GLN A 198 -26.23 -9.84 4.61
C GLN A 198 -25.66 -8.44 4.89
N TYR A 199 -24.40 -8.35 5.31
CA TYR A 199 -23.72 -7.08 5.65
C TYR A 199 -23.63 -6.11 4.46
N THR A 200 -23.83 -4.82 4.74
CA THR A 200 -23.62 -3.73 3.78
C THR A 200 -22.20 -3.18 3.85
N MET A 201 -21.57 -3.22 5.03
CA MET A 201 -20.22 -2.74 5.27
C MET A 201 -19.34 -3.88 5.78
N THR A 202 -18.16 -3.99 5.20
CA THR A 202 -17.08 -4.84 5.72
C THR A 202 -15.83 -3.98 5.88
N LEU A 203 -14.90 -4.40 6.72
CA LEU A 203 -13.75 -3.58 7.09
C LEU A 203 -12.44 -4.34 6.92
N ILE A 204 -11.56 -3.78 6.08
CA ILE A 204 -10.13 -4.08 6.14
C ILE A 204 -9.50 -3.05 7.08
N ASN A 205 -8.71 -3.50 8.05
CA ASN A 205 -7.90 -2.64 8.90
C ASN A 205 -6.42 -2.97 8.68
N THR A 206 -5.53 -2.08 9.10
CA THR A 206 -4.10 -2.42 9.23
C THR A 206 -3.98 -3.70 10.07
N GLN A 207 -3.23 -4.68 9.58
CA GLN A 207 -3.09 -5.97 10.25
C GLN A 207 -2.37 -5.76 11.59
N THR A 208 -3.02 -6.21 12.66
CA THR A 208 -2.68 -5.81 14.03
C THR A 208 -1.33 -6.37 14.52
N ASP A 209 -0.94 -7.58 14.12
CA ASP A 209 0.38 -8.14 14.44
C ASP A 209 1.51 -7.41 13.73
N LYS A 210 1.28 -7.01 12.48
CA LYS A 210 2.23 -6.25 11.67
C LYS A 210 2.32 -4.81 12.17
N LEU A 211 1.22 -4.15 12.52
CA LEU A 211 1.25 -2.82 13.14
C LEU A 211 2.11 -2.86 14.41
N GLY A 212 1.89 -3.90 15.22
CA GLY A 212 2.76 -4.29 16.32
C GLY A 212 2.73 -3.35 17.52
N GLY A 213 3.36 -3.81 18.61
CA GLY A 213 3.43 -3.09 19.87
C GLY A 213 2.05 -2.66 20.40
N GLY A 214 2.03 -1.60 21.19
CA GLY A 214 0.79 -1.10 21.80
C GLY A 214 -0.23 -0.57 20.79
N LEU A 215 0.17 -0.17 19.58
CA LEU A 215 -0.79 0.22 18.52
C LEU A 215 -1.57 -0.98 18.00
N GLY A 216 -0.88 -2.09 17.72
CA GLY A 216 -1.50 -3.31 17.24
C GLY A 216 -2.51 -3.87 18.24
N ASP A 217 -2.12 -3.91 19.51
CA ASP A 217 -2.98 -4.37 20.60
C ASP A 217 -4.18 -3.42 20.81
N PHE A 218 -3.96 -2.11 20.82
CA PHE A 218 -5.05 -1.13 20.92
C PHE A 218 -6.05 -1.22 19.76
N LEU A 219 -5.56 -1.38 18.52
CA LEU A 219 -6.41 -1.55 17.35
C LEU A 219 -7.28 -2.81 17.47
N ARG A 220 -6.67 -3.94 17.85
CA ARG A 220 -7.35 -5.23 17.99
C ARG A 220 -8.37 -5.26 19.12
N ASP A 221 -7.94 -4.86 20.31
CA ASP A 221 -8.64 -5.17 21.56
C ASP A 221 -9.55 -4.03 22.02
N THR A 222 -9.40 -2.83 21.44
CA THR A 222 -10.20 -1.65 21.79
C THR A 222 -10.91 -1.06 20.58
N MET A 223 -10.16 -0.60 19.57
CA MET A 223 -10.73 0.20 18.48
C MET A 223 -11.69 -0.58 17.58
N LEU A 224 -11.31 -1.79 17.14
CA LEU A 224 -12.18 -2.62 16.28
C LEU A 224 -13.50 -3.03 16.98
N PRO A 225 -13.50 -3.55 18.23
CA PRO A 225 -14.74 -3.85 18.96
C PRO A 225 -15.69 -2.64 19.08
N ASP A 226 -15.14 -1.46 19.38
CA ASP A 226 -15.92 -0.22 19.54
C ASP A 226 -16.55 0.20 18.20
N ILE A 227 -15.77 0.15 17.11
CA ILE A 227 -16.27 0.46 15.76
C ILE A 227 -17.41 -0.50 15.38
N TYR A 228 -17.25 -1.81 15.57
CA TYR A 228 -18.28 -2.78 15.23
C TYR A 228 -19.56 -2.60 16.06
N THR A 229 -19.41 -2.29 17.35
CA THR A 229 -20.54 -2.00 18.24
C THR A 229 -21.28 -0.74 17.79
N ALA A 230 -20.57 0.38 17.60
CA ALA A 230 -21.17 1.65 17.19
C ALA A 230 -21.83 1.57 15.80
N MET A 231 -21.24 0.81 14.87
CA MET A 231 -21.84 0.56 13.55
C MET A 231 -23.16 -0.23 13.65
N ALA A 232 -23.19 -1.28 14.48
CA ALA A 232 -24.40 -2.06 14.73
C ALA A 232 -25.51 -1.21 15.38
N GLU A 233 -25.17 -0.38 16.36
CA GLU A 233 -26.11 0.55 17.02
C GLU A 233 -26.70 1.58 16.06
N ARG A 234 -25.95 1.97 15.02
CA ARG A 234 -26.40 2.89 13.96
C ARG A 234 -27.09 2.18 12.79
N GLY A 235 -27.42 0.89 12.94
CA GLY A 235 -28.19 0.12 11.97
C GLY A 235 -27.39 -0.43 10.79
N TRP A 236 -26.07 -0.29 10.81
CA TRP A 236 -25.16 -0.77 9.77
C TRP A 236 -24.17 -1.77 10.36
N PRO A 237 -24.59 -2.96 10.80
CA PRO A 237 -23.65 -3.93 11.36
C PRO A 237 -22.51 -4.18 10.36
N THR A 238 -21.28 -4.10 10.88
CA THR A 238 -20.04 -4.27 10.11
C THR A 238 -19.36 -5.57 10.54
N CYS A 239 -18.68 -6.21 9.62
CA CYS A 239 -17.84 -7.37 9.90
C CYS A 239 -16.40 -7.17 9.38
N PRO A 240 -15.45 -8.03 9.78
CA PRO A 240 -14.18 -8.15 9.08
C PRO A 240 -14.40 -8.37 7.58
N TYR A 241 -13.45 -7.94 6.76
CA TYR A 241 -13.50 -8.16 5.32
C TYR A 241 -13.69 -9.65 4.99
N VAL A 242 -14.61 -9.93 4.07
CA VAL A 242 -14.97 -11.29 3.70
C VAL A 242 -13.99 -11.81 2.65
N ASN A 243 -12.83 -12.27 3.12
CA ASN A 243 -11.82 -12.98 2.33
C ASN A 243 -11.90 -14.49 2.65
N PRO A 244 -12.72 -15.26 1.91
CA PRO A 244 -12.99 -16.66 2.24
C PRO A 244 -11.74 -17.52 1.98
N ILE A 245 -11.45 -18.45 2.90
CA ILE A 245 -10.30 -19.37 2.75
C ILE A 245 -10.54 -20.46 1.69
N ARG A 246 -11.79 -20.59 1.23
CA ARG A 246 -12.26 -21.51 0.20
C ARG A 246 -13.25 -20.77 -0.71
N ALA A 247 -14.06 -21.52 -1.47
CA ALA A 247 -15.03 -20.94 -2.38
C ALA A 247 -16.13 -20.11 -1.69
N THR A 248 -16.40 -20.35 -0.40
CA THR A 248 -17.48 -19.68 0.35
C THR A 248 -17.04 -19.29 1.75
N PRO A 249 -17.65 -18.25 2.37
CA PRO A 249 -17.35 -17.86 3.75
C PRO A 249 -17.71 -18.94 4.79
N ASP A 250 -18.52 -19.94 4.42
CA ASP A 250 -18.97 -21.05 5.26
C ASP A 250 -17.80 -21.83 5.88
N ASP A 251 -16.71 -21.98 5.13
CA ASP A 251 -15.50 -22.68 5.57
C ASP A 251 -14.60 -21.80 6.47
N GLY A 252 -14.90 -20.50 6.57
CA GLY A 252 -14.12 -19.51 7.30
C GLY A 252 -13.60 -18.39 6.42
N ILE A 253 -13.16 -17.33 7.09
CA ILE A 253 -12.54 -16.14 6.49
C ILE A 253 -11.18 -15.87 7.13
N GLU A 254 -10.28 -15.24 6.39
CA GLU A 254 -9.00 -14.75 6.91
C GLU A 254 -8.90 -13.24 6.79
N ASP A 255 -8.18 -12.58 7.68
CA ASP A 255 -7.86 -11.16 7.50
C ASP A 255 -7.04 -10.99 6.21
N PHE A 256 -7.39 -9.97 5.44
CA PHE A 256 -6.62 -9.62 4.25
C PHE A 256 -5.23 -9.13 4.65
N LEU A 257 -4.17 -9.85 4.24
CA LEU A 257 -2.79 -9.40 4.43
C LEU A 257 -2.49 -8.22 3.48
N GLU A 258 -2.85 -7.04 3.93
CA GLU A 258 -2.55 -5.72 3.38
C GLU A 258 -1.04 -5.39 3.35
N VAL A 259 -0.27 -6.05 2.49
CA VAL A 259 1.14 -5.70 2.26
C VAL A 259 1.33 -4.23 1.85
N PRO A 260 2.54 -3.65 1.97
CA PRO A 260 2.72 -2.20 1.88
C PRO A 260 2.28 -1.51 0.60
N ARG A 261 2.09 -2.22 -0.52
CA ARG A 261 1.48 -1.63 -1.73
C ARG A 261 0.01 -1.22 -1.59
N PHE A 262 -0.68 -1.65 -0.53
CA PHE A 262 -2.07 -1.27 -0.22
C PHE A 262 -2.09 -0.11 0.79
N SER A 263 -3.12 0.73 0.77
CA SER A 263 -3.18 1.95 1.60
C SER A 263 -3.03 1.69 3.11
N THR A 264 -3.72 0.70 3.66
CA THR A 264 -3.62 0.35 5.10
C THR A 264 -2.29 -0.29 5.48
N GLY A 265 -1.66 -1.02 4.54
CA GLY A 265 -0.32 -1.57 4.68
C GLY A 265 0.76 -0.49 4.65
N TYR A 266 0.63 0.46 3.73
CA TYR A 266 1.47 1.65 3.62
C TYR A 266 1.37 2.52 4.88
N ALA A 267 0.16 2.83 5.35
CA ALA A 267 -0.07 3.60 6.58
C ALA A 267 0.64 2.99 7.79
N ALA A 268 0.69 1.65 7.88
CA ALA A 268 1.41 0.93 8.93
C ALA A 268 2.91 1.20 8.95
N LEU A 269 3.53 1.42 7.78
CA LEU A 269 4.95 1.77 7.68
C LEU A 269 5.26 3.13 8.35
N HIS A 270 4.26 4.01 8.42
CA HIS A 270 4.34 5.35 9.00
C HIS A 270 3.72 5.44 10.40
N HIS A 271 3.47 4.29 11.03
CA HIS A 271 2.84 4.20 12.36
C HIS A 271 1.46 4.86 12.39
N CYS A 272 0.72 4.84 11.28
CA CYS A 272 -0.66 5.32 11.18
C CYS A 272 -1.61 4.13 11.22
N ILE A 273 -2.72 4.26 11.96
CA ILE A 273 -3.79 3.26 11.91
C ILE A 273 -4.59 3.50 10.61
N GLY A 274 -4.65 2.50 9.74
CA GLY A 274 -5.38 2.57 8.48
C GLY A 274 -6.63 1.70 8.47
N PHE A 275 -7.68 2.20 7.84
CA PHE A 275 -8.88 1.44 7.49
C PHE A 275 -9.18 1.58 6.01
N MET A 276 -9.65 0.47 5.43
CA MET A 276 -10.17 0.37 4.09
C MET A 276 -11.58 -0.24 4.19
N PRO A 277 -12.62 0.61 4.41
CA PRO A 277 -14.00 0.18 4.27
C PRO A 277 -14.31 -0.37 2.90
N GLU A 278 -15.09 -1.43 2.89
CA GLU A 278 -15.45 -2.17 1.70
C GLU A 278 -16.97 -2.38 1.73
N THR A 279 -17.73 -1.45 1.14
CA THR A 279 -19.19 -1.62 1.05
C THR A 279 -19.54 -2.74 0.10
N HIS A 280 -20.63 -3.45 0.36
CA HIS A 280 -20.98 -4.61 -0.44
C HIS A 280 -21.56 -4.20 -1.80
N MET A 281 -20.81 -4.50 -2.87
CA MET A 281 -21.14 -4.17 -4.28
C MET A 281 -22.55 -4.52 -4.76
N LEU A 282 -23.23 -5.52 -4.17
CA LEU A 282 -24.56 -5.96 -4.58
C LEU A 282 -25.70 -5.24 -3.83
N LYS A 283 -25.38 -4.37 -2.89
CA LYS A 283 -26.35 -3.55 -2.15
C LYS A 283 -26.68 -2.28 -2.93
N PRO A 284 -27.90 -1.74 -2.80
CA PRO A 284 -28.29 -0.47 -3.41
C PRO A 284 -27.27 0.64 -3.10
N PHE A 285 -27.02 1.52 -4.07
CA PHE A 285 -26.05 2.61 -3.89
C PHE A 285 -26.36 3.48 -2.66
N ALA A 286 -27.64 3.73 -2.38
CA ALA A 286 -28.04 4.48 -1.19
C ALA A 286 -27.62 3.83 0.14
N ASP A 287 -27.69 2.50 0.24
CA ASP A 287 -27.25 1.77 1.43
C ASP A 287 -25.71 1.79 1.55
N ARG A 288 -25.01 1.68 0.41
CA ARG A 288 -23.54 1.82 0.36
C ARG A 288 -23.10 3.21 0.81
N TYR A 289 -23.75 4.26 0.30
CA TYR A 289 -23.53 5.65 0.73
C TYR A 289 -23.77 5.83 2.24
N ALA A 290 -24.92 5.41 2.75
CA ALA A 290 -25.29 5.61 4.14
C ALA A 290 -24.38 4.85 5.12
N SER A 291 -24.04 3.60 4.80
CA SER A 291 -23.12 2.79 5.61
C SER A 291 -21.68 3.30 5.55
N MET A 292 -21.18 3.74 4.38
CA MET A 292 -19.87 4.38 4.23
C MET A 292 -19.75 5.64 5.09
N ARG A 293 -20.71 6.55 4.94
CA ARG A 293 -20.75 7.77 5.75
C ARG A 293 -20.78 7.47 7.24
N THR A 294 -21.62 6.51 7.66
CA THR A 294 -21.73 6.11 9.06
C THR A 294 -20.39 5.59 9.59
N LEU A 295 -19.68 4.76 8.83
CA LEU A 295 -18.38 4.25 9.24
C LEU A 295 -17.36 5.36 9.41
N VAL A 296 -17.23 6.27 8.43
CA VAL A 296 -16.28 7.40 8.55
C VAL A 296 -16.58 8.25 9.79
N GLU A 297 -17.87 8.51 10.08
CA GLU A 297 -18.28 9.20 11.31
C GLU A 297 -17.92 8.42 12.59
N VAL A 298 -18.11 7.10 12.60
CA VAL A 298 -17.78 6.23 13.75
C VAL A 298 -16.28 6.22 14.02
N VAL A 299 -15.46 6.01 12.99
CA VAL A 299 -13.99 6.00 13.13
C VAL A 299 -13.48 7.38 13.54
N LEU A 300 -14.05 8.45 12.98
CA LEU A 300 -13.74 9.81 13.41
C LEU A 300 -14.09 10.02 14.89
N ALA A 301 -15.30 9.68 15.31
CA ALA A 301 -15.74 9.84 16.71
C ALA A 301 -14.85 9.06 17.70
N PHE A 302 -14.44 7.84 17.34
CA PHE A 302 -13.48 7.08 18.13
C PHE A 302 -12.13 7.80 18.21
N THR A 303 -11.64 8.31 17.07
CA THR A 303 -10.38 9.07 16.98
C THR A 303 -10.43 10.32 17.86
N LEU A 304 -11.55 11.07 17.85
CA LEU A 304 -11.75 12.25 18.70
C LEU A 304 -11.63 11.89 20.18
N SER A 305 -12.23 10.77 20.59
CA SER A 305 -12.28 10.34 21.99
C SER A 305 -10.95 9.76 22.50
N HIS A 306 -10.13 9.19 21.60
CA HIS A 306 -8.89 8.50 21.95
C HIS A 306 -7.62 9.15 21.39
N ALA A 307 -7.71 10.36 20.87
CA ALA A 307 -6.63 11.02 20.14
C ALA A 307 -5.29 11.05 20.90
N THR A 308 -5.32 11.42 22.19
CA THR A 308 -4.10 11.47 23.02
C THR A 308 -3.47 10.09 23.19
N GLN A 309 -4.29 9.04 23.34
CA GLN A 309 -3.79 7.67 23.45
C GLN A 309 -3.18 7.20 22.13
N ILE A 310 -3.85 7.44 21.01
CA ILE A 310 -3.34 7.11 19.67
C ILE A 310 -1.99 7.79 19.45
N GLN A 311 -1.89 9.10 19.64
CA GLN A 311 -0.65 9.85 19.48
C GLN A 311 0.48 9.34 20.39
N ALA A 312 0.18 9.03 21.65
CA ALA A 312 1.17 8.47 22.57
C ALA A 312 1.70 7.11 22.08
N LEU A 313 0.81 6.21 21.65
CA LEU A 313 1.19 4.92 21.10
C LEU A 313 2.05 5.09 19.83
N ARG A 314 1.67 6.01 18.92
CA ARG A 314 2.44 6.34 17.70
C ARG A 314 3.84 6.80 18.05
N GLN A 315 3.97 7.66 19.05
CA GLN A 315 5.26 8.15 19.50
C GLN A 315 6.13 7.02 20.08
N THR A 316 5.55 6.11 20.86
CA THR A 316 6.25 4.91 21.36
C THR A 316 6.71 4.00 20.21
N ALA A 317 5.86 3.75 19.21
CA ALA A 317 6.22 2.92 18.05
C ALA A 317 7.38 3.53 17.23
N ARG A 318 7.40 4.86 17.07
CA ARG A 318 8.51 5.59 16.40
C ARG A 318 9.83 5.49 17.15
N GLN A 319 9.77 5.60 18.48
CA GLN A 319 10.94 5.45 19.33
C GLN A 319 11.49 4.03 19.25
N ALA A 320 10.61 3.01 19.30
CA ALA A 320 10.99 1.62 19.13
C ALA A 320 11.63 1.37 17.75
N ALA A 321 11.02 1.87 16.68
CA ALA A 321 11.54 1.79 15.31
C ALA A 321 12.96 2.35 15.20
N SER A 322 13.24 3.49 15.84
CA SER A 322 14.57 4.13 15.81
C SER A 322 15.66 3.31 16.55
N ALA A 323 15.25 2.44 17.47
CA ALA A 323 16.15 1.58 18.24
C ALA A 323 16.24 0.14 17.71
N GLN A 324 15.35 -0.24 16.78
CA GLN A 324 15.21 -1.61 16.30
C GLN A 324 16.39 -2.03 15.40
N ARG A 325 16.76 -3.31 15.50
CA ARG A 325 17.91 -3.91 14.77
C ARG A 325 17.55 -5.18 14.02
N ARG A 326 16.37 -5.74 14.29
CA ARG A 326 15.82 -6.91 13.60
C ARG A 326 14.41 -6.57 13.16
N TRP A 327 14.11 -6.79 11.90
CA TRP A 327 12.89 -6.32 11.28
C TRP A 327 12.18 -7.45 10.56
N PRO A 328 10.89 -7.69 10.87
CA PRO A 328 10.03 -8.51 10.03
C PRO A 328 9.89 -7.85 8.65
N VAL A 329 10.24 -8.60 7.61
CA VAL A 329 10.15 -8.16 6.20
C VAL A 329 9.17 -9.00 5.40
N LEU A 330 8.85 -10.21 5.87
CA LEU A 330 7.75 -11.01 5.35
C LEU A 330 6.86 -11.50 6.48
N TRP A 331 5.58 -11.60 6.15
CA TRP A 331 4.48 -12.01 7.02
C TRP A 331 3.64 -13.05 6.30
N ALA A 332 3.10 -14.00 7.05
CA ALA A 332 2.17 -15.00 6.54
C ALA A 332 0.92 -15.07 7.45
N PRO A 333 -0.27 -15.36 6.90
CA PRO A 333 -1.45 -15.68 7.70
C PRO A 333 -1.18 -16.86 8.65
N ASP A 334 -1.60 -16.75 9.91
CA ASP A 334 -1.56 -17.84 10.88
C ASP A 334 -2.86 -18.66 10.82
N THR A 335 -2.80 -19.78 10.11
CA THR A 335 -3.93 -20.70 9.96
C THR A 335 -4.03 -21.73 11.09
N SER A 336 -3.14 -21.69 12.08
CA SER A 336 -3.09 -22.70 13.15
C SER A 336 -4.03 -22.42 14.33
N ARG A 337 -4.49 -21.18 14.49
CA ARG A 337 -5.26 -20.72 15.66
C ARG A 337 -6.42 -19.80 15.24
N PRO A 338 -7.47 -20.33 14.58
CA PRO A 338 -8.64 -19.54 14.24
C PRO A 338 -9.37 -19.06 15.50
N SER A 339 -9.88 -17.84 15.45
CA SER A 339 -10.94 -17.37 16.33
C SER A 339 -12.31 -17.77 15.77
N ALA A 340 -13.38 -17.64 16.56
CA ALA A 340 -14.75 -17.82 16.08
C ALA A 340 -15.38 -16.44 15.80
N PHE A 341 -16.06 -16.32 14.67
CA PHE A 341 -16.81 -15.12 14.31
C PHE A 341 -18.24 -15.47 13.88
N THR A 342 -19.24 -14.87 14.51
CA THR A 342 -20.64 -15.04 14.14
C THR A 342 -20.94 -14.26 12.84
N PHE A 343 -21.07 -14.99 11.73
CA PHE A 343 -21.27 -14.41 10.40
C PHE A 343 -22.72 -14.54 9.92
N LYS A 344 -23.21 -13.49 9.24
CA LYS A 344 -24.55 -13.40 8.65
C LYS A 344 -24.47 -13.58 7.13
N GLY A 345 -24.67 -14.81 6.69
CA GLY A 345 -24.58 -15.21 5.28
C GLY A 345 -25.92 -15.54 4.64
N TYR A 346 -25.84 -15.95 3.37
CA TYR A 346 -26.90 -16.60 2.61
C TYR A 346 -26.46 -18.01 2.24
N ALA A 347 -27.40 -18.95 2.08
CA ALA A 347 -27.04 -20.33 1.74
C ALA A 347 -26.30 -20.40 0.39
N ALA A 348 -25.08 -20.94 0.39
CA ALA A 348 -24.35 -21.23 -0.83
C ALA A 348 -24.95 -22.48 -1.51
N VAL A 349 -25.42 -22.31 -2.74
CA VAL A 349 -26.07 -23.36 -3.54
C VAL A 349 -25.42 -23.49 -4.92
N TYR A 350 -25.44 -24.68 -5.49
CA TYR A 350 -24.96 -24.91 -6.86
C TYR A 350 -26.13 -25.10 -7.80
N ARG A 351 -26.15 -24.31 -8.88
CA ARG A 351 -27.18 -24.37 -9.92
C ARG A 351 -26.55 -24.77 -11.26
N PRO A 352 -27.21 -25.58 -12.10
CA PRO A 352 -26.74 -25.82 -13.47
C PRO A 352 -26.56 -24.50 -14.22
N SER A 353 -25.44 -24.35 -14.93
CA SER A 353 -25.22 -23.20 -15.79
C SER A 353 -26.16 -23.24 -16.99
N LEU A 354 -26.66 -22.07 -17.38
CA LEU A 354 -27.42 -21.90 -18.62
C LEU A 354 -26.51 -21.53 -19.81
N LEU A 355 -25.21 -21.31 -19.55
CA LEU A 355 -24.23 -20.88 -20.55
C LEU A 355 -23.35 -22.04 -21.05
N GLY A 356 -23.25 -23.12 -20.29
CA GLY A 356 -22.40 -24.26 -20.61
C GLY A 356 -22.68 -25.45 -19.70
N ASN A 357 -21.92 -26.53 -19.89
CA ASN A 357 -22.11 -27.79 -19.17
C ASN A 357 -21.30 -27.83 -17.86
N TYR A 358 -21.65 -26.97 -16.90
CA TYR A 358 -21.05 -26.94 -15.56
C TYR A 358 -22.07 -26.44 -14.52
N SER A 359 -21.81 -26.70 -13.25
CA SER A 359 -22.56 -26.12 -12.13
C SER A 359 -21.87 -24.85 -11.65
N ARG A 360 -22.64 -23.83 -11.27
CA ARG A 360 -22.13 -22.57 -10.74
C ARG A 360 -22.59 -22.33 -9.31
N LEU A 361 -21.73 -21.68 -8.52
CA LEU A 361 -22.08 -21.15 -7.22
C LEU A 361 -23.13 -20.04 -7.37
N ALA A 362 -24.09 -20.02 -6.45
CA ALA A 362 -25.05 -18.96 -6.24
C ALA A 362 -25.34 -18.85 -4.74
N TYR A 363 -25.81 -17.69 -4.31
CA TYR A 363 -26.25 -17.46 -2.93
C TYR A 363 -27.76 -17.28 -2.91
N ASP A 364 -28.45 -18.07 -2.10
CA ASP A 364 -29.91 -18.01 -1.98
C ASP A 364 -30.33 -16.97 -0.93
N ARG A 365 -30.77 -15.81 -1.40
CA ARG A 365 -31.17 -14.68 -0.53
C ARG A 365 -32.42 -14.97 0.30
N ASP A 366 -33.20 -15.97 -0.08
CA ASP A 366 -34.39 -16.40 0.68
C ASP A 366 -34.02 -17.35 1.83
N GLN A 367 -32.75 -17.76 1.93
CA GLN A 367 -32.22 -18.62 2.99
C GLN A 367 -31.06 -17.93 3.73
N PRO A 368 -31.34 -16.84 4.48
CA PRO A 368 -30.35 -16.22 5.35
C PRO A 368 -30.00 -17.15 6.51
N TRP A 369 -28.76 -17.07 6.98
CA TRP A 369 -28.29 -17.80 8.15
C TRP A 369 -27.34 -16.94 8.99
N GLU A 370 -27.24 -17.29 10.26
CA GLU A 370 -26.29 -16.72 11.22
C GLU A 370 -25.66 -17.86 12.02
N ARG A 371 -24.33 -18.01 11.95
CA ARG A 371 -23.58 -19.03 12.70
C ARG A 371 -22.12 -18.63 12.85
N ASP A 372 -21.43 -19.30 13.76
CA ASP A 372 -19.99 -19.15 13.92
C ASP A 372 -19.24 -19.80 12.76
N ILE A 373 -18.30 -19.05 12.18
CA ILE A 373 -17.32 -19.52 11.20
C ILE A 373 -15.90 -19.32 11.74
N PRO A 374 -14.91 -20.10 11.28
CA PRO A 374 -13.50 -19.84 11.59
C PRO A 374 -13.06 -18.47 11.05
N TRP A 375 -12.37 -17.69 11.87
CA TRP A 375 -11.78 -16.40 11.50
C TRP A 375 -10.27 -16.38 11.81
N PHE A 376 -9.46 -16.37 10.75
CA PHE A 376 -8.00 -16.35 10.83
C PHE A 376 -7.51 -14.91 10.79
N ASN A 377 -7.43 -14.28 11.97
CA ASN A 377 -7.17 -12.84 12.13
C ASN A 377 -5.77 -12.51 12.64
N ARG A 378 -4.83 -13.46 12.49
CA ARG A 378 -3.46 -13.35 12.98
C ARG A 378 -2.47 -13.57 11.85
N CYS A 379 -1.32 -12.92 11.96
CA CYS A 379 -0.18 -13.16 11.09
C CYS A 379 1.08 -13.49 11.91
N THR A 380 1.95 -14.29 11.33
CA THR A 380 3.28 -14.60 11.87
C THR A 380 4.37 -14.02 10.99
N VAL A 381 5.52 -13.76 11.60
CA VAL A 381 6.73 -13.33 10.87
C VAL A 381 7.26 -14.53 10.08
N ALA A 382 7.22 -14.42 8.76
CA ALA A 382 7.74 -15.43 7.84
C ALA A 382 9.24 -15.24 7.56
N LEU A 383 9.72 -13.99 7.57
CA LEU A 383 11.13 -13.66 7.46
C LEU A 383 11.45 -12.42 8.29
N GLU A 384 12.52 -12.51 9.05
CA GLU A 384 13.11 -11.41 9.82
C GLU A 384 14.57 -11.23 9.40
N VAL A 385 14.99 -9.99 9.18
CA VAL A 385 16.36 -9.64 8.83
C VAL A 385 17.02 -8.84 9.94
N ALA A 386 18.33 -9.06 10.14
CA ALA A 386 19.14 -8.17 10.97
C ALA A 386 19.63 -7.02 10.10
N THR A 387 19.26 -5.79 10.46
CA THR A 387 19.56 -4.61 9.65
C THR A 387 20.88 -3.97 10.09
N PRO A 388 21.60 -3.30 9.17
CA PRO A 388 22.75 -2.48 9.50
C PRO A 388 22.33 -1.27 10.35
N LYS A 389 23.32 -0.47 10.79
CA LYS A 389 23.00 0.86 11.36
C LYS A 389 22.57 1.85 10.29
N GLN A 390 23.20 1.75 9.11
CA GLN A 390 22.97 2.65 8.00
C GLN A 390 22.98 1.86 6.69
N TYR A 391 22.15 2.25 5.73
CA TYR A 391 22.31 1.83 4.34
C TYR A 391 23.11 2.90 3.57
N LEU A 392 23.90 2.47 2.60
CA LEU A 392 24.46 3.32 1.56
C LEU A 392 23.81 2.97 0.22
N ILE A 393 23.29 3.98 -0.46
CA ILE A 393 22.63 3.89 -1.76
C ILE A 393 23.47 4.68 -2.78
N PRO A 394 24.00 4.04 -3.83
CA PRO A 394 24.70 4.75 -4.89
C PRO A 394 23.80 5.79 -5.56
N GLN A 395 24.34 6.98 -5.86
CA GLN A 395 23.56 8.08 -6.46
C GLN A 395 22.99 7.77 -7.86
N ALA A 396 23.45 6.68 -8.49
CA ALA A 396 22.93 6.18 -9.75
C ALA A 396 21.45 5.75 -9.64
N TRP A 397 20.99 5.33 -8.46
CA TRP A 397 19.63 4.85 -8.21
C TRP A 397 18.72 5.99 -7.74
N ARG A 398 18.57 7.01 -8.60
CA ARG A 398 17.88 8.27 -8.29
C ARG A 398 16.42 8.04 -7.91
N GLU A 399 15.76 7.16 -8.62
CA GLU A 399 14.35 6.80 -8.46
C GLU A 399 14.07 6.24 -7.06
N VAL A 400 15.00 5.44 -6.53
CA VAL A 400 14.94 4.89 -5.16
C VAL A 400 15.14 5.99 -4.12
N ILE A 401 16.13 6.87 -4.34
CA ILE A 401 16.41 8.01 -3.46
C ILE A 401 15.20 8.95 -3.39
N GLU A 402 14.60 9.31 -4.52
CA GLU A 402 13.42 10.18 -4.60
C GLU A 402 12.23 9.60 -3.83
N ARG A 403 11.97 8.29 -3.97
CA ARG A 403 10.89 7.61 -3.25
C ARG A 403 11.10 7.60 -1.75
N LEU A 404 12.34 7.42 -1.29
CA LEU A 404 12.67 7.56 0.14
C LEU A 404 12.40 8.99 0.63
N GLN A 405 12.74 10.01 -0.16
CA GLN A 405 12.49 11.42 0.19
C GLN A 405 11.00 11.75 0.27
N TRP A 406 10.20 11.32 -0.71
CA TRP A 406 8.75 11.54 -0.70
C TRP A 406 8.05 10.91 0.50
N ASN A 407 8.65 9.86 1.07
CA ASN A 407 8.19 9.16 2.26
C ASN A 407 8.85 9.62 3.55
N GLY A 408 9.58 10.75 3.50
CA GLY A 408 10.13 11.42 4.68
C GLY A 408 11.29 10.68 5.33
N VAL A 409 11.92 9.73 4.64
CA VAL A 409 13.16 9.13 5.12
C VAL A 409 14.25 10.20 5.11
N VAL A 410 14.91 10.38 6.25
CA VAL A 410 16.02 11.31 6.40
C VAL A 410 17.25 10.72 5.71
N LEU A 411 17.77 11.46 4.74
CA LEU A 411 18.90 11.08 3.89
C LEU A 411 20.07 12.05 4.09
N ARG A 412 21.29 11.54 4.04
CA ARG A 412 22.52 12.35 4.04
C ARG A 412 23.37 12.02 2.83
N ARG A 413 23.67 13.01 1.99
CA ARG A 413 24.61 12.83 0.87
C ARG A 413 26.05 12.89 1.35
N LEU A 414 26.90 12.07 0.77
CA LEU A 414 28.34 12.13 0.97
C LEU A 414 28.94 13.31 0.21
N GLU A 415 29.81 14.08 0.87
CA GLU A 415 30.51 15.21 0.25
C GLU A 415 31.79 14.79 -0.47
N ALA A 416 32.38 13.67 -0.06
CA ALA A 416 33.60 13.11 -0.63
C ALA A 416 33.52 11.57 -0.64
N GLY A 417 34.30 10.96 -1.52
CA GLY A 417 34.43 9.51 -1.57
C GLY A 417 35.20 8.96 -0.35
N GLN A 418 34.87 7.74 0.05
CA GLN A 418 35.50 7.07 1.19
C GLN A 418 35.40 5.54 1.10
N SER A 419 36.41 4.86 1.65
CA SER A 419 36.40 3.41 1.83
C SER A 419 35.55 3.04 3.04
N LEU A 420 34.58 2.14 2.88
CA LEU A 420 33.70 1.68 3.96
C LEU A 420 33.64 0.15 4.00
N GLN A 421 33.57 -0.41 5.21
CA GLN A 421 33.23 -1.82 5.40
C GLN A 421 31.71 -1.98 5.30
N ALA A 422 31.24 -2.84 4.41
CA ALA A 422 29.82 -3.04 4.18
C ALA A 422 29.46 -4.52 4.05
N GLN A 423 28.24 -4.85 4.47
CA GLN A 423 27.51 -6.05 4.10
C GLN A 423 26.85 -5.84 2.73
N VAL A 424 27.09 -6.78 1.83
CA VAL A 424 26.64 -6.72 0.44
C VAL A 424 25.88 -7.99 0.10
N TYR A 425 24.70 -7.83 -0.48
CA TYR A 425 23.93 -8.96 -1.00
C TYR A 425 24.39 -9.31 -2.42
N ARG A 426 24.64 -10.61 -2.64
CA ARG A 426 24.79 -11.21 -3.95
C ARG A 426 23.53 -12.00 -4.27
N ILE A 427 22.94 -11.68 -5.41
CA ILE A 427 21.70 -12.27 -5.88
C ILE A 427 22.03 -13.60 -6.56
N GLY A 428 21.53 -14.69 -6.00
CA GLY A 428 21.64 -16.03 -6.56
C GLY A 428 20.58 -16.23 -7.64
N THR A 429 19.54 -16.99 -7.32
CA THR A 429 18.39 -17.18 -8.19
C THR A 429 17.36 -16.05 -7.98
N VAL A 430 16.64 -15.69 -9.06
CA VAL A 430 15.50 -14.77 -9.02
C VAL A 430 14.40 -15.37 -9.88
N GLN A 431 13.20 -15.44 -9.33
CA GLN A 431 11.99 -15.84 -10.03
C GLN A 431 11.08 -14.63 -10.20
N SER A 432 10.87 -14.23 -11.46
CA SER A 432 9.95 -13.15 -11.81
C SER A 432 8.63 -13.70 -12.33
N ARG A 433 7.57 -12.90 -12.24
CA ARG A 433 6.31 -13.19 -12.93
C ARG A 433 6.53 -13.27 -14.43
N ALA A 434 5.82 -14.19 -15.08
CA ALA A 434 5.88 -14.37 -16.53
C ALA A 434 5.28 -13.19 -17.32
N ASN A 435 4.40 -12.41 -16.69
CA ASN A 435 3.73 -11.26 -17.28
C ASN A 435 3.96 -10.01 -16.42
N PRO A 436 3.93 -8.81 -17.03
CA PRO A 436 3.97 -7.56 -16.28
C PRO A 436 2.86 -7.48 -15.24
N TYR A 437 3.18 -6.90 -14.09
CA TYR A 437 2.25 -6.59 -13.02
C TYR A 437 2.41 -5.13 -12.63
N GLU A 438 1.35 -4.34 -12.84
CA GLU A 438 1.35 -2.88 -12.60
C GLU A 438 2.52 -2.14 -13.29
N GLY A 439 2.87 -2.56 -14.51
CA GLY A 439 3.95 -1.96 -15.30
C GLY A 439 5.35 -2.51 -15.03
N HIS A 440 5.50 -3.49 -14.12
CA HIS A 440 6.82 -4.03 -13.72
C HIS A 440 6.93 -5.54 -13.90
N MET A 441 8.15 -6.03 -14.09
CA MET A 441 8.48 -7.45 -13.98
C MET A 441 8.76 -7.80 -12.52
N PHE A 442 7.68 -8.06 -11.77
CA PHE A 442 7.77 -8.27 -10.33
C PHE A 442 8.50 -9.57 -9.96
N HIS A 443 9.44 -9.51 -9.01
CA HIS A 443 10.17 -10.67 -8.49
C HIS A 443 9.43 -11.31 -7.30
N ASP A 444 8.92 -12.54 -7.49
CA ASP A 444 8.19 -13.28 -6.47
C ASP A 444 9.13 -14.00 -5.49
N ASN A 445 10.27 -14.51 -5.95
CA ASN A 445 11.25 -15.20 -5.11
C ASN A 445 12.68 -14.84 -5.48
N MET A 446 13.57 -14.90 -4.50
CA MET A 446 15.00 -14.73 -4.70
C MET A 446 15.81 -15.43 -3.62
N GLU A 447 17.03 -15.82 -3.97
CA GLU A 447 18.04 -16.30 -3.03
C GLU A 447 19.16 -15.27 -2.94
N LEU A 448 19.61 -14.98 -1.71
CA LEU A 448 20.69 -14.04 -1.45
C LEU A 448 21.82 -14.73 -0.70
N THR A 449 23.05 -14.31 -0.98
CA THR A 449 24.19 -14.55 -0.10
C THR A 449 24.74 -13.22 0.40
N VAL A 450 25.20 -13.19 1.65
CA VAL A 450 25.71 -11.98 2.29
C VAL A 450 27.22 -12.06 2.41
N HIS A 451 27.92 -11.02 1.98
CA HIS A 451 29.37 -10.91 2.06
C HIS A 451 29.76 -9.63 2.78
N THR A 452 30.89 -9.64 3.46
CA THR A 452 31.51 -8.41 3.96
C THR A 452 32.65 -8.03 3.03
N GLU A 453 32.63 -6.80 2.51
CA GLU A 453 33.68 -6.28 1.63
C GLU A 453 33.96 -4.80 1.90
N THR A 454 35.16 -4.36 1.53
CA THR A 454 35.50 -2.94 1.47
C THR A 454 34.92 -2.37 0.19
N ILE A 455 33.99 -1.42 0.30
CA ILE A 455 33.44 -0.69 -0.85
C ILE A 455 34.05 0.71 -0.95
N GLN A 456 34.04 1.27 -2.16
CA GLN A 456 34.41 2.66 -2.42
C GLN A 456 33.16 3.50 -2.64
N ALA A 457 32.70 4.19 -1.60
CA ALA A 457 31.60 5.13 -1.71
C ALA A 457 32.08 6.41 -2.41
N GLN A 458 31.20 7.04 -3.19
CA GLN A 458 31.50 8.25 -3.96
C GLN A 458 30.83 9.48 -3.36
N ALA A 459 31.36 10.66 -3.68
CA ALA A 459 30.65 11.91 -3.43
C ALA A 459 29.30 11.90 -4.16
N GLY A 460 28.21 12.24 -3.45
CA GLY A 460 26.85 12.21 -3.95
C GLY A 460 26.03 10.98 -3.55
N ASP A 461 26.70 9.87 -3.19
CA ASP A 461 26.03 8.68 -2.65
C ASP A 461 25.28 9.01 -1.35
N VAL A 462 24.20 8.27 -1.10
CA VAL A 462 23.24 8.60 -0.05
C VAL A 462 23.34 7.61 1.11
N LEU A 463 23.50 8.15 2.31
CA LEU A 463 23.37 7.42 3.56
C LEU A 463 21.96 7.53 4.12
N VAL A 464 21.45 6.40 4.59
CA VAL A 464 20.16 6.28 5.27
C VAL A 464 20.42 5.74 6.67
N ASP A 465 20.30 6.58 7.69
CA ASP A 465 20.46 6.15 9.08
C ASP A 465 19.17 5.46 9.57
N LEU A 466 19.25 4.28 10.20
CA LEU A 466 18.06 3.63 10.76
C LEU A 466 17.67 4.13 12.15
N ALA A 467 18.46 5.01 12.76
CA ALA A 467 18.07 5.73 13.99
C ALA A 467 17.08 6.87 13.70
N GLN A 468 15.95 6.55 13.04
CA GLN A 468 14.92 7.51 12.68
C GLN A 468 13.51 6.91 12.71
N PRO A 469 12.44 7.74 12.85
CA PRO A 469 11.06 7.25 12.92
C PRO A 469 10.61 6.46 11.68
N ASN A 470 11.14 6.79 10.49
CA ASN A 470 10.78 6.18 9.21
C ASN A 470 11.69 4.98 8.84
N ALA A 471 12.46 4.45 9.79
CA ALA A 471 13.32 3.28 9.57
C ALA A 471 12.53 2.08 9.03
N ARG A 472 11.30 1.89 9.50
CA ARG A 472 10.41 0.82 9.02
C ARG A 472 10.17 0.88 7.51
N TYR A 473 9.85 2.06 6.97
CA TYR A 473 9.69 2.26 5.53
C TYR A 473 10.99 2.01 4.77
N ALA A 474 12.11 2.53 5.28
CA ALA A 474 13.42 2.33 4.66
C ALA A 474 13.80 0.84 4.58
N VAL A 475 13.60 0.08 5.66
CA VAL A 475 13.90 -1.36 5.69
C VAL A 475 12.97 -2.14 4.75
N GLU A 476 11.66 -1.91 4.80
CA GLU A 476 10.70 -2.59 3.91
C GLU A 476 11.02 -2.37 2.43
N THR A 477 11.50 -1.18 2.06
CA THR A 477 11.75 -0.86 0.65
C THR A 477 13.16 -1.21 0.18
N LEU A 478 14.16 -1.22 1.06
CA LEU A 478 15.56 -1.46 0.71
C LEU A 478 16.01 -2.92 0.93
N GLU A 479 15.35 -3.70 1.78
CA GLU A 479 15.68 -5.11 1.96
C GLU A 479 15.09 -5.95 0.82
N PRO A 480 15.89 -6.64 -0.02
CA PRO A 480 15.39 -7.22 -1.26
C PRO A 480 14.26 -8.24 -1.06
N GLN A 481 14.29 -8.98 0.05
CA GLN A 481 13.32 -10.05 0.33
C GLN A 481 11.98 -9.55 0.90
N ALA A 482 11.88 -8.28 1.30
CA ALA A 482 10.66 -7.70 1.88
C ALA A 482 9.47 -7.72 0.90
N HIS A 483 8.23 -7.71 1.39
CA HIS A 483 7.01 -7.90 0.59
C HIS A 483 6.94 -6.97 -0.63
N ASP A 484 7.31 -5.70 -0.43
CA ASP A 484 7.20 -4.63 -1.42
C ASP A 484 8.53 -3.89 -1.65
N SER A 485 9.66 -4.61 -1.60
CA SER A 485 10.97 -4.00 -1.83
C SER A 485 11.12 -3.40 -3.24
N PHE A 486 11.96 -2.37 -3.38
CA PHE A 486 12.30 -1.82 -4.69
C PHE A 486 12.97 -2.86 -5.59
N PHE A 487 13.66 -3.84 -5.01
CA PHE A 487 14.17 -4.98 -5.76
C PHE A 487 13.03 -5.81 -6.36
N ARG A 488 12.02 -6.17 -5.59
CA ARG A 488 10.86 -6.92 -6.12
C ARG A 488 10.12 -6.16 -7.20
N TRP A 489 10.03 -4.85 -7.08
CA TRP A 489 9.44 -3.99 -8.11
C TRP A 489 10.37 -3.77 -9.31
N GLY A 490 11.58 -4.32 -9.34
CA GLY A 490 12.45 -4.29 -10.51
C GLY A 490 13.25 -3.01 -10.72
N PHE A 491 13.32 -2.13 -9.71
CA PHE A 491 14.12 -0.89 -9.77
C PHE A 491 15.61 -1.14 -9.97
N PHE A 492 16.09 -2.36 -9.70
CA PHE A 492 17.49 -2.76 -9.83
C PHE A 492 17.72 -3.80 -10.93
N ASN A 493 16.77 -4.00 -11.86
CA ASN A 493 16.85 -5.06 -12.88
C ASN A 493 18.14 -5.06 -13.70
N SER A 494 18.75 -3.89 -13.90
CA SER A 494 19.98 -3.76 -14.69
C SER A 494 21.17 -4.50 -14.10
N VAL A 495 21.18 -4.83 -12.79
CA VAL A 495 22.24 -5.65 -12.18
C VAL A 495 22.10 -7.15 -12.47
N LEU A 496 20.95 -7.59 -12.97
CA LEU A 496 20.71 -9.00 -13.30
C LEU A 496 21.25 -9.38 -14.69
N GLU A 497 21.61 -8.38 -15.49
CA GLU A 497 22.12 -8.53 -16.85
C GLU A 497 23.64 -8.38 -16.88
N LYS A 498 24.34 -9.34 -17.49
CA LYS A 498 25.77 -9.18 -17.82
C LYS A 498 25.92 -8.17 -18.95
N LYS A 499 26.96 -7.35 -18.90
CA LYS A 499 27.17 -6.29 -19.91
C LYS A 499 28.16 -6.70 -20.99
N GLU A 500 29.09 -7.59 -20.69
CA GLU A 500 30.10 -8.03 -21.63
C GLU A 500 29.82 -9.45 -22.13
N ALA A 501 30.19 -9.67 -23.38
CA ALA A 501 30.18 -10.97 -24.04
C ALA A 501 31.51 -11.14 -24.79
N TYR A 502 31.72 -12.31 -25.38
CA TYR A 502 32.93 -12.61 -26.12
C TYR A 502 32.61 -13.05 -27.55
N SER A 503 33.59 -12.92 -28.44
CA SER A 503 33.56 -13.53 -29.78
C SER A 503 34.44 -14.77 -29.76
N ASP A 504 33.87 -15.93 -30.06
CA ASP A 504 34.50 -17.25 -29.89
C ASP A 504 35.91 -17.32 -30.49
N TYR A 505 36.08 -16.81 -31.72
CA TYR A 505 37.35 -16.85 -32.45
C TYR A 505 38.50 -16.06 -31.81
N VAL A 506 38.19 -15.10 -30.92
CA VAL A 506 39.19 -14.32 -30.17
C VAL A 506 39.36 -14.88 -28.76
N PHE A 507 38.25 -15.31 -28.16
CA PHE A 507 38.25 -15.71 -26.77
C PHE A 507 38.89 -17.07 -26.54
N GLU A 508 38.89 -17.99 -27.50
CA GLU A 508 39.46 -19.33 -27.30
C GLU A 508 40.94 -19.31 -26.90
N ASP A 509 41.76 -18.50 -27.58
CA ASP A 509 43.17 -18.31 -27.21
C ASP A 509 43.30 -17.69 -25.81
N THR A 510 42.46 -16.70 -25.50
CA THR A 510 42.45 -16.04 -24.19
C THR A 510 41.99 -16.99 -23.08
N ALA A 511 41.02 -17.86 -23.36
CA ALA A 511 40.51 -18.87 -22.43
C ALA A 511 41.59 -19.89 -22.08
N LEU A 512 42.42 -20.27 -23.05
CA LEU A 512 43.59 -21.10 -22.82
C LEU A 512 44.61 -20.41 -21.91
N GLU A 513 44.93 -19.14 -22.17
CA GLU A 513 45.79 -18.34 -21.30
C GLU A 513 45.23 -18.26 -19.87
N MET A 514 43.92 -17.99 -19.73
CA MET A 514 43.26 -17.96 -18.42
C MET A 514 43.40 -19.28 -17.66
N LEU A 515 43.26 -20.44 -18.32
CA LEU A 515 43.48 -21.74 -17.68
C LEU A 515 44.94 -21.98 -17.26
N GLN A 516 45.91 -21.36 -17.96
CA GLN A 516 47.32 -21.45 -17.59
C GLN A 516 47.62 -20.59 -16.36
N GLU A 517 47.09 -19.37 -16.35
CA GLU A 517 47.40 -18.31 -15.39
C GLU A 517 46.50 -18.29 -14.15
N GLU A 518 45.32 -18.92 -14.21
CA GLU A 518 44.35 -19.00 -13.10
C GLU A 518 44.20 -20.44 -12.60
N PRO A 519 44.99 -20.89 -11.59
CA PRO A 519 44.96 -22.28 -11.10
C PRO A 519 43.60 -22.75 -10.56
N GLU A 520 42.85 -21.85 -9.94
CA GLU A 520 41.50 -22.14 -9.44
C GLU A 520 40.52 -22.39 -10.58
N LEU A 521 40.57 -21.57 -11.63
CA LEU A 521 39.74 -21.76 -12.83
C LEU A 521 40.06 -23.09 -13.50
N ARG A 522 41.35 -23.41 -13.67
CA ARG A 522 41.79 -24.70 -14.23
C ARG A 522 41.25 -25.88 -13.42
N THR A 523 41.37 -25.81 -12.09
CA THR A 523 40.90 -26.88 -11.20
C THR A 523 39.39 -27.08 -11.34
N ARG A 524 38.62 -25.99 -11.38
CA ARG A 524 37.16 -26.04 -11.56
C ARG A 524 36.78 -26.57 -12.95
N PHE A 525 37.51 -26.17 -13.98
CA PHE A 525 37.27 -26.65 -15.34
C PHE A 525 37.55 -28.15 -15.46
N GLU A 526 38.67 -28.66 -14.91
CA GLU A 526 38.94 -30.11 -14.89
C GLU A 526 37.83 -30.91 -14.18
N ALA A 527 37.33 -30.41 -13.04
CA ALA A 527 36.21 -31.04 -12.35
C ALA A 527 34.92 -31.01 -13.18
N TRP A 528 34.62 -29.88 -13.84
CA TRP A 528 33.46 -29.75 -14.72
C TRP A 528 33.55 -30.69 -15.93
N LYS A 529 34.73 -30.84 -16.55
CA LYS A 529 34.95 -31.79 -17.65
C LYS A 529 34.64 -33.24 -17.24
N GLN A 530 35.00 -33.62 -16.02
CA GLN A 530 34.72 -34.95 -15.48
C GLN A 530 33.22 -35.15 -15.18
N ALA A 531 32.54 -34.11 -14.70
CA ALA A 531 31.11 -34.16 -14.37
C ALA A 531 30.21 -34.09 -15.61
N HIS A 532 30.69 -33.46 -16.70
CA HIS A 532 29.91 -33.17 -17.92
C HIS A 532 30.66 -33.54 -19.21
N PRO A 533 31.11 -34.81 -19.38
CA PRO A 533 31.91 -35.21 -20.54
C PRO A 533 31.17 -35.00 -21.88
N GLU A 534 29.84 -35.04 -21.87
CA GLU A 534 28.99 -34.79 -23.04
C GLU A 534 29.05 -33.34 -23.53
N GLN A 535 29.35 -32.38 -22.65
CA GLN A 535 29.38 -30.94 -23.00
C GLN A 535 30.69 -30.53 -23.67
N LEU A 536 31.73 -31.37 -23.62
CA LEU A 536 33.04 -31.06 -24.22
C LEU A 536 33.01 -30.97 -25.74
N ALA A 537 31.99 -31.54 -26.39
CA ALA A 537 31.80 -31.42 -27.83
C ALA A 537 31.19 -30.07 -28.25
N SER A 538 30.75 -29.23 -27.29
CA SER A 538 30.18 -27.90 -27.54
C SER A 538 31.22 -26.83 -27.21
N GLN A 539 31.74 -26.15 -28.25
CA GLN A 539 32.64 -25.00 -28.08
C GLN A 539 32.01 -23.93 -27.18
N THR A 540 30.73 -23.62 -27.41
CA THR A 540 29.96 -22.67 -26.58
C THR A 540 29.94 -23.08 -25.11
N ALA A 541 29.61 -24.33 -24.79
CA ALA A 541 29.56 -24.77 -23.39
C ALA A 541 30.93 -24.68 -22.69
N VAL A 542 32.01 -25.00 -23.40
CA VAL A 542 33.38 -24.92 -22.89
C VAL A 542 33.80 -23.46 -22.64
N LEU A 543 33.63 -22.60 -23.64
CA LEU A 543 34.00 -21.19 -23.54
C LEU A 543 33.13 -20.45 -22.51
N ASP A 544 31.82 -20.72 -22.46
CA ASP A 544 30.91 -20.14 -21.46
C ASP A 544 31.32 -20.52 -20.05
N PHE A 545 31.72 -21.77 -19.81
CA PHE A 545 32.21 -22.18 -18.51
C PHE A 545 33.46 -21.38 -18.10
N ILE A 546 34.44 -21.26 -18.98
CA ILE A 546 35.70 -20.57 -18.67
C ILE A 546 35.44 -19.07 -18.45
N PHE A 547 34.65 -18.45 -19.33
CA PHE A 547 34.26 -17.04 -19.23
C PHE A 547 33.49 -16.74 -17.94
N ALA A 548 32.54 -17.60 -17.55
CA ALA A 548 31.71 -17.39 -16.37
C ALA A 548 32.46 -17.58 -15.04
N HIS A 549 33.57 -18.31 -15.04
CA HIS A 549 34.26 -18.69 -13.81
C HIS A 549 35.66 -18.11 -13.64
N GLY A 550 36.23 -17.52 -14.69
CA GLY A 550 37.53 -16.87 -14.64
C GLY A 550 37.49 -15.50 -13.98
N LYS A 551 38.61 -15.10 -13.37
CA LYS A 551 38.77 -13.81 -12.68
C LYS A 551 38.98 -12.67 -13.67
N ARG A 552 39.71 -12.91 -14.77
CA ARG A 552 40.10 -11.86 -15.75
C ARG A 552 38.94 -11.03 -16.29
N PHE A 553 37.80 -11.67 -16.60
CA PHE A 553 36.61 -11.02 -17.18
C PHE A 553 35.40 -11.05 -16.25
N HIS A 554 35.63 -11.29 -14.96
CA HIS A 554 34.56 -11.30 -13.99
C HIS A 554 33.96 -9.89 -13.85
N GLU A 555 32.64 -9.77 -14.01
CA GLU A 555 31.88 -8.53 -13.79
C GLU A 555 31.48 -8.44 -12.29
N PRO A 556 32.22 -7.70 -11.44
CA PRO A 556 31.94 -7.68 -10.00
C PRO A 556 30.60 -7.06 -9.64
N GLU A 557 29.97 -6.27 -10.50
CA GLU A 557 28.63 -5.70 -10.24
C GLU A 557 27.49 -6.61 -10.73
N TRP A 558 27.78 -7.62 -11.56
CA TRP A 558 26.75 -8.57 -11.99
C TRP A 558 26.19 -9.31 -10.78
N ARG A 559 24.86 -9.28 -10.65
CA ARG A 559 24.08 -9.83 -9.54
C ARG A 559 24.51 -9.30 -8.17
N ARG A 560 25.13 -8.12 -8.11
CA ARG A 560 25.39 -7.41 -6.85
C ARG A 560 24.22 -6.50 -6.55
N TYR A 561 23.61 -6.65 -5.38
CA TYR A 561 22.58 -5.71 -4.95
C TYR A 561 23.24 -4.35 -4.65
N PRO A 562 22.75 -3.23 -5.21
CA PRO A 562 23.46 -1.96 -5.10
C PRO A 562 23.43 -1.30 -3.73
N VAL A 563 22.36 -1.53 -2.97
CA VAL A 563 22.22 -0.97 -1.63
C VAL A 563 22.99 -1.86 -0.67
N VAL A 564 23.88 -1.26 0.11
CA VAL A 564 24.74 -1.99 1.04
C VAL A 564 24.49 -1.56 2.47
N GLY A 565 24.65 -2.48 3.41
CA GLY A 565 24.54 -2.19 4.84
C GLY A 565 25.88 -1.88 5.47
N LEU A 566 26.02 -0.75 6.15
CA LEU A 566 27.27 -0.38 6.81
C LEU A 566 27.40 -1.03 8.19
N LEU A 567 28.59 -1.55 8.48
CA LEU A 567 28.95 -2.25 9.72
C LEU A 567 29.27 -1.31 10.89
#